data_AF-A0A929V280-F1
#
_entry.id   AF-A0A929V280-F1
#
_cell.length_a   1.000
_cell.length_b   1.000
_cell.length_c   1.000
_cell.angle_alpha   90.00
_cell.angle_beta   90.00
_cell.angle_gamma   90.00
#
_symmetry.space_group_name_H-M   'P 1'
#
loop_
_entity.id
_entity.type
_entity.pdbx_description
1 polymer ?
#
loop_
_entity_poly.entity_id
_entity_poly.type
_entity_poly.pdbx_seq_one_letter_code
_entity_poly.pdbx_strand_id
1 'polypeptide(L)'
;MANEQPTAQPTPPTEVASQAAPAASQPAVPSAAPAPVDTSPRNYLAVVVLAAFMGQYGLARWYRGDELGKIRFWIAVGCTVTMPIIYLNVLSALGMLILSVWGIIDFFLLTSTTADANGTPYVATERDKTWAQGLKIAYIVGLVLAAVAIVVFLILLAAGVVVLWHTTSTTGPMQSSTYYYPR
;
A
#
# COMPACT_ATOMS: atom_id res chain seq x y z
N MET A 1 68.27 37.73 58.49
CA MET A 1 67.37 36.99 59.39
C MET A 1 66.48 36.15 58.48
N ALA A 2 66.82 34.89 58.24
CA ALA A 2 66.62 33.73 59.11
C ALA A 2 65.20 33.17 58.98
N ASN A 3 65.15 31.90 58.55
CA ASN A 3 64.26 30.82 58.97
C ASN A 3 63.40 30.13 57.89
N GLU A 4 63.67 28.83 57.89
CA GLU A 4 63.05 27.69 57.22
C GLU A 4 61.72 27.29 57.89
N GLN A 5 61.07 26.29 57.28
CA GLN A 5 60.31 25.17 57.90
C GLN A 5 58.79 25.08 57.55
N PRO A 6 58.17 23.86 57.39
CA PRO A 6 57.51 23.46 56.14
C PRO A 6 56.16 22.73 56.45
N THR A 7 55.76 21.79 55.56
CA THR A 7 54.90 20.60 55.80
C THR A 7 53.38 20.78 55.98
N ALA A 8 52.62 20.41 54.95
CA ALA A 8 51.90 19.13 54.91
C ALA A 8 51.33 18.85 53.49
N GLN A 9 51.77 17.75 52.88
CA GLN A 9 51.18 17.03 51.74
C GLN A 9 50.42 15.80 52.33
N PRO A 10 49.53 15.00 51.67
CA PRO A 10 49.03 14.96 50.27
C PRO A 10 47.49 14.83 50.10
N THR A 11 47.00 14.96 48.87
CA THR A 11 45.95 14.04 48.33
C THR A 11 46.02 14.01 46.79
N PRO A 12 45.73 12.86 46.15
CA PRO A 12 46.41 12.36 44.94
C PRO A 12 45.73 12.78 43.62
N PRO A 13 46.31 12.39 42.46
CA PRO A 13 45.88 12.85 41.15
C PRO A 13 44.68 12.02 40.66
N THR A 14 43.68 12.67 40.08
CA THR A 14 42.73 12.02 39.17
C THR A 14 43.07 12.52 37.78
N GLU A 15 44.04 11.87 37.16
CA GLU A 15 43.82 10.76 36.21
C GLU A 15 43.45 11.29 34.83
N VAL A 16 44.52 11.60 34.10
CA VAL A 16 44.75 11.30 32.69
C VAL A 16 43.52 11.45 31.80
N ALA A 17 43.50 12.55 31.04
CA ALA A 17 42.83 12.60 29.74
C ALA A 17 43.30 11.36 28.95
N SER A 18 42.42 10.35 28.88
CA SER A 18 42.69 9.10 28.19
C SER A 18 43.00 9.42 26.75
N GLN A 19 44.29 9.36 26.44
CA GLN A 19 44.87 9.42 25.12
C GLN A 19 44.35 8.17 24.40
N ALA A 20 43.20 8.31 23.74
CA ALA A 20 42.64 7.27 22.91
C ALA A 20 43.68 6.93 21.84
N ALA A 21 44.29 5.75 22.00
CA ALA A 21 45.20 5.18 21.04
C ALA A 21 44.55 5.15 19.64
N PRO A 22 45.32 5.27 18.54
CA PRO A 22 44.76 5.14 17.20
C PRO A 22 44.11 3.76 17.10
N ALA A 23 42.80 3.72 16.92
CA ALA A 23 42.08 2.49 16.66
C ALA A 23 42.72 1.83 15.43
N ALA A 24 43.27 0.64 15.63
CA ALA A 24 43.81 -0.18 14.56
C ALA A 24 42.79 -0.24 13.42
N SER A 25 43.24 0.09 12.21
CA SER A 25 42.44 0.07 10.99
C SER A 25 41.70 -1.25 10.87
N GLN A 26 40.42 -1.22 11.21
CA GLN A 26 39.52 -2.34 11.00
C GLN A 26 39.47 -2.58 9.48
N PRO A 27 39.66 -3.81 8.98
CA PRO A 27 39.57 -4.07 7.55
C PRO A 27 38.20 -3.58 7.07
N ALA A 28 38.20 -2.60 6.16
CA ALA A 28 36.98 -2.14 5.52
C ALA A 28 36.35 -3.35 4.85
N VAL A 29 35.25 -3.85 5.42
CA VAL A 29 34.41 -4.85 4.77
C VAL A 29 34.05 -4.24 3.41
N PRO A 30 34.36 -4.89 2.28
CA PRO A 30 33.93 -4.38 0.99
C PRO A 30 32.42 -4.24 1.05
N SER A 31 31.94 -3.00 1.03
CA SER A 31 30.54 -2.71 0.79
C SER A 31 30.21 -3.43 -0.51
N ALA A 32 29.30 -4.41 -0.45
CA ALA A 32 28.84 -5.08 -1.64
C ALA A 32 28.41 -3.99 -2.62
N ALA A 33 29.10 -3.93 -3.77
CA ALA A 33 28.78 -2.95 -4.80
C ALA A 33 27.26 -3.01 -5.05
N PRO A 34 26.55 -1.86 -5.10
CA PRO A 34 25.13 -1.86 -5.43
C PRO A 34 24.92 -2.72 -6.67
N ALA A 35 23.96 -3.64 -6.61
CA ALA A 35 23.63 -4.48 -7.74
C ALA A 35 23.43 -3.59 -8.98
N PRO A 36 23.87 -4.02 -10.18
CA PRO A 36 23.75 -3.22 -11.39
C PRO A 36 22.30 -2.73 -11.54
N VAL A 37 22.11 -1.42 -11.45
CA VAL A 37 20.80 -0.80 -11.60
C VAL A 37 20.44 -0.92 -13.07
N ASP A 38 19.37 -1.64 -13.39
CA ASP A 38 18.85 -1.74 -14.75
C ASP A 38 18.34 -0.37 -15.20
N THR A 39 19.13 0.31 -16.03
CA THR A 39 18.84 1.63 -16.61
C THR A 39 18.15 1.52 -17.97
N SER A 40 17.66 0.34 -18.34
CA SER A 40 16.99 0.14 -19.62
C SER A 40 15.79 1.10 -19.75
N PRO A 41 15.70 1.86 -20.85
CA PRO A 41 14.67 2.87 -21.03
C PRO A 41 13.28 2.22 -21.06
N ARG A 42 12.40 2.65 -20.15
CA ARG A 42 11.04 2.10 -20.01
C ARG A 42 10.02 2.92 -20.78
N ASN A 43 8.99 2.27 -21.32
CA ASN A 43 7.95 2.92 -22.13
C ASN A 43 6.88 3.55 -21.24
N TYR A 44 6.61 4.86 -21.42
CA TYR A 44 5.58 5.59 -20.69
C TYR A 44 4.19 4.99 -20.85
N LEU A 45 3.81 4.63 -22.07
CA LEU A 45 2.48 4.08 -22.35
C LEU A 45 2.27 2.75 -21.62
N ALA A 46 3.32 1.91 -21.56
CA ALA A 46 3.27 0.65 -20.84
C ALA A 46 3.03 0.88 -19.34
N VAL A 47 3.71 1.84 -18.71
CA VAL A 47 3.50 2.21 -17.30
C VAL A 47 2.05 2.64 -17.06
N VAL A 48 1.52 3.51 -17.93
CA VAL A 48 0.17 4.07 -17.78
C VAL A 48 -0.92 3.01 -17.99
N VAL A 49 -0.78 2.14 -18.99
CA VAL A 49 -1.71 1.02 -19.23
C VAL A 49 -1.66 0.02 -18.08
N LEU A 50 -0.47 -0.32 -17.60
CA LEU A 50 -0.30 -1.26 -16.48
C LEU A 50 -0.88 -0.66 -15.19
N ALA A 51 -0.76 0.64 -14.99
CA ALA A 51 -1.36 1.33 -13.86
C ALA A 51 -2.90 1.37 -13.96
N ALA A 52 -3.46 1.56 -15.16
CA ALA A 52 -4.90 1.61 -15.37
C ALA A 52 -5.59 0.27 -15.07
N PHE A 53 -5.05 -0.83 -15.58
CA PHE A 53 -5.71 -2.15 -15.50
C PHE A 53 -5.18 -3.02 -14.36
N MET A 54 -3.91 -2.88 -14.01
CA MET A 54 -3.22 -3.70 -13.01
C MET A 54 -2.70 -2.87 -11.83
N GLY A 55 -3.23 -1.66 -11.64
CA GLY A 55 -2.84 -0.77 -10.55
C GLY A 55 -3.02 -1.40 -9.16
N GLN A 56 -4.08 -2.21 -8.96
CA GLN A 56 -4.34 -2.91 -7.69
C GLN A 56 -3.22 -3.89 -7.30
N TYR A 57 -2.59 -4.52 -8.31
CA TYR A 57 -1.52 -5.49 -8.14
C TYR A 57 -0.13 -4.85 -8.03
N GLY A 58 -0.01 -3.52 -8.17
CA GLY A 58 1.27 -2.83 -8.10
C GLY A 58 2.22 -3.12 -9.26
N LEU A 59 1.73 -3.71 -10.36
CA LEU A 59 2.57 -4.12 -11.49
C LEU A 59 3.27 -2.94 -12.18
N ALA A 60 2.65 -1.76 -12.24
CA ALA A 60 3.27 -0.57 -12.82
C ALA A 60 4.49 -0.09 -12.01
N ARG A 61 4.44 -0.24 -10.67
CA ARG A 61 5.56 0.04 -9.78
C ARG A 61 6.67 -1.00 -9.92
N TRP A 62 6.29 -2.27 -9.99
CA TRP A 62 7.28 -3.32 -10.26
C TRP A 62 7.92 -3.11 -11.64
N TYR A 63 7.13 -2.77 -12.66
CA TYR A 63 7.61 -2.46 -14.00
C TYR A 63 8.51 -1.22 -14.05
N ARG A 64 8.52 -0.31 -13.08
CA ARG A 64 9.52 0.80 -13.03
C ARG A 64 10.77 0.46 -12.19
N GLY A 65 10.83 -0.74 -11.62
CA GLY A 65 11.92 -1.19 -10.75
C GLY A 65 11.69 -0.94 -9.25
N ASP A 66 10.49 -0.50 -8.83
CA ASP A 66 10.18 -0.30 -7.41
C ASP A 66 9.86 -1.64 -6.73
N GLU A 67 10.64 -2.00 -5.70
CA GLU A 67 10.47 -3.24 -4.93
C GLU A 67 9.14 -3.27 -4.15
N LEU A 68 8.58 -2.11 -3.80
CA LEU A 68 7.26 -2.04 -3.19
C LEU A 68 6.17 -2.59 -4.12
N GLY A 69 6.38 -2.50 -5.45
CA GLY A 69 5.51 -3.12 -6.43
C GLY A 69 5.47 -4.65 -6.33
N LYS A 70 6.62 -5.29 -6.05
CA LYS A 70 6.72 -6.75 -5.87
C LYS A 70 5.97 -7.20 -4.61
N ILE A 71 6.21 -6.52 -3.50
CA ILE A 71 5.58 -6.84 -2.21
C ILE A 71 4.06 -6.75 -2.38
N ARG A 72 3.59 -5.66 -2.99
CA ARG A 72 2.17 -5.44 -3.20
C ARG A 72 1.53 -6.45 -4.14
N PHE A 73 2.24 -6.88 -5.17
CA PHE A 73 1.79 -7.96 -6.04
C PHE A 73 1.49 -9.23 -5.25
N TRP A 74 2.42 -9.66 -4.39
CA TRP A 74 2.24 -10.86 -3.57
C TRP A 74 1.14 -10.73 -2.54
N ILE A 75 0.96 -9.54 -1.93
CA ILE A 75 -0.18 -9.29 -1.04
C ILE A 75 -1.49 -9.41 -1.82
N ALA A 76 -1.60 -8.82 -3.01
CA ALA A 76 -2.80 -8.89 -3.83
C ALA A 76 -3.11 -10.34 -4.26
N VAL A 77 -2.09 -11.11 -4.64
CA VAL A 77 -2.23 -12.55 -4.93
C VAL A 77 -2.71 -13.30 -3.68
N GLY A 78 -2.10 -13.06 -2.52
CA GLY A 78 -2.50 -13.66 -1.25
C GLY A 78 -3.96 -13.38 -0.91
N CYS A 79 -4.41 -12.13 -1.02
CA CYS A 79 -5.82 -11.76 -0.80
C CYS A 79 -6.75 -12.46 -1.81
N THR A 80 -6.36 -12.55 -3.08
CA THR A 80 -7.17 -13.21 -4.12
C THR A 80 -7.34 -14.71 -3.84
N VAL A 81 -6.26 -15.40 -3.47
CA VAL A 81 -6.27 -16.86 -3.20
C VAL A 81 -6.99 -17.21 -1.91
N THR A 82 -6.94 -16.33 -0.90
CA THR A 82 -7.60 -16.53 0.39
C THR A 82 -9.07 -16.11 0.41
N MET A 83 -9.53 -15.41 -0.62
CA MET A 83 -10.90 -14.92 -0.76
C MET A 83 -12.01 -16.00 -0.64
N PRO A 84 -11.89 -17.21 -1.23
CA PRO A 84 -12.91 -18.26 -1.09
C PRO A 84 -12.94 -18.92 0.30
N ILE A 85 -11.99 -18.61 1.19
CA ILE A 85 -11.90 -19.20 2.52
C ILE A 85 -12.86 -18.45 3.45
N ILE A 86 -13.88 -19.16 3.97
CA ILE A 86 -15.01 -18.61 4.75
C ILE A 86 -14.60 -17.70 5.91
N TYR A 87 -13.44 -17.90 6.53
CA TYR A 87 -12.96 -17.08 7.65
C TYR A 87 -12.03 -15.93 7.25
N LEU A 88 -11.42 -16.00 6.05
CA LEU A 88 -10.49 -14.99 5.56
C LEU A 88 -11.14 -14.07 4.52
N ASN A 89 -12.26 -14.46 3.93
CA ASN A 89 -12.95 -13.73 2.87
C ASN A 89 -13.20 -12.24 3.21
N VAL A 90 -13.62 -11.91 4.43
CA VAL A 90 -13.87 -10.51 4.84
C VAL A 90 -12.57 -9.74 4.93
N LEU A 91 -11.53 -10.33 5.51
CA LEU A 91 -10.21 -9.68 5.62
C LEU A 91 -9.58 -9.50 4.24
N SER A 92 -9.69 -10.51 3.37
CA SER A 92 -9.23 -10.48 1.99
C SER A 92 -10.02 -9.46 1.16
N ALA A 93 -11.32 -9.30 1.40
CA ALA A 93 -12.13 -8.26 0.77
C ALA A 93 -11.69 -6.86 1.17
N LEU A 94 -11.44 -6.63 2.46
CA LEU A 94 -10.92 -5.37 2.97
C LEU A 94 -9.52 -5.08 2.40
N GLY A 95 -8.65 -6.10 2.35
CA GLY A 95 -7.33 -6.00 1.73
C GLY A 95 -7.42 -5.61 0.25
N MET A 96 -8.26 -6.29 -0.53
CA MET A 96 -8.49 -5.96 -1.94
C MET A 96 -9.09 -4.56 -2.13
N LEU A 97 -9.96 -4.11 -1.23
CA LEU A 97 -10.52 -2.77 -1.27
C LEU A 97 -9.44 -1.69 -1.06
N ILE A 98 -8.58 -1.87 -0.05
CA ILE A 98 -7.44 -0.97 0.21
C ILE A 98 -6.48 -0.97 -0.99
N LEU A 99 -6.16 -2.14 -1.53
CA LEU A 99 -5.30 -2.29 -2.70
C LEU A 99 -5.90 -1.65 -3.96
N SER A 100 -7.22 -1.71 -4.12
CA SER A 100 -7.94 -1.05 -5.21
C SER A 100 -7.84 0.48 -5.11
N VAL A 101 -8.12 1.06 -3.94
CA VAL A 101 -7.96 2.49 -3.68
C VAL A 101 -6.53 2.94 -3.94
N TRP A 102 -5.55 2.17 -3.47
CA TRP A 102 -4.15 2.48 -3.72
C TRP A 102 -3.79 2.37 -5.22
N GLY A 103 -4.43 1.47 -5.97
CA GLY A 103 -4.25 1.33 -7.41
C GLY A 103 -4.70 2.57 -8.18
N ILE A 104 -5.80 3.17 -7.73
CA ILE A 104 -6.31 4.45 -8.26
C ILE A 104 -5.29 5.57 -8.01
N ILE A 105 -4.76 5.67 -6.79
CA ILE A 105 -3.75 6.67 -6.43
C ILE A 105 -2.50 6.51 -7.32
N ASP A 106 -2.00 5.28 -7.45
CA ASP A 106 -0.84 4.99 -8.29
C ASP A 106 -1.07 5.37 -9.75
N PHE A 107 -2.27 5.13 -10.30
CA PHE A 107 -2.60 5.56 -11.66
C PHE A 107 -2.42 7.07 -11.86
N PHE A 108 -2.93 7.89 -10.95
CA PHE A 108 -2.79 9.34 -11.04
C PHE A 108 -1.36 9.82 -10.81
N LEU A 109 -0.63 9.18 -9.89
CA LEU A 109 0.78 9.50 -9.65
C LEU A 109 1.66 9.15 -10.85
N LEU A 110 1.49 7.95 -11.42
CA LEU A 110 2.30 7.45 -12.52
C LEU A 110 1.98 8.15 -13.85
N THR A 111 0.71 8.52 -14.10
CA THR A 111 0.39 9.36 -15.26
C THR A 111 1.02 10.74 -15.19
N SER A 112 1.29 11.25 -13.98
CA SER A 112 1.92 12.56 -13.76
C SER A 112 3.45 12.50 -13.67
N THR A 113 4.04 11.29 -13.67
CA THR A 113 5.48 11.08 -13.52
C THR A 113 6.15 10.88 -14.89
N THR A 114 7.32 11.50 -15.10
CA THR A 114 8.07 11.43 -16.36
C THR A 114 9.33 10.54 -16.31
N ALA A 115 9.65 9.97 -15.15
CA ALA A 115 10.83 9.14 -14.94
C ALA A 115 10.53 7.87 -14.11
N ASP A 116 11.34 6.83 -14.29
CA ASP A 116 11.23 5.56 -13.59
C ASP A 116 11.68 5.63 -12.11
N ALA A 117 11.79 4.50 -11.40
CA ALA A 117 12.23 4.50 -9.99
C ALA A 117 13.72 4.89 -9.82
N ASN A 118 14.52 4.75 -10.88
CA ASN A 118 15.95 5.00 -10.90
C ASN A 118 16.30 6.39 -11.46
N GLY A 119 15.29 7.20 -11.80
CA GLY A 119 15.45 8.53 -12.36
C GLY A 119 15.69 8.56 -13.88
N THR A 120 15.57 7.43 -14.58
CA THR A 120 15.68 7.41 -16.05
C THR A 120 14.37 7.93 -16.67
N PRO A 121 14.43 8.86 -17.64
CA PRO A 121 13.23 9.40 -18.27
C PRO A 121 12.53 8.33 -19.10
N TYR A 122 11.19 8.35 -19.08
CA TYR A 122 10.41 7.43 -19.90
C TYR A 122 10.54 7.75 -21.39
N VAL A 123 10.59 6.71 -22.21
CA VAL A 123 10.46 6.84 -23.65
C VAL A 123 8.98 7.04 -23.96
N ALA A 124 8.64 8.19 -24.54
CA ALA A 124 7.29 8.55 -24.93
C ALA A 124 7.31 9.32 -26.25
N THR A 125 6.59 8.81 -27.25
CA THR A 125 6.28 9.58 -28.45
C THR A 125 5.10 10.53 -28.18
N GLU A 126 4.87 11.52 -29.06
CA GLU A 126 3.68 12.40 -28.93
C GLU A 126 2.37 11.61 -29.01
N ARG A 127 2.34 10.58 -29.87
CA ARG A 127 1.21 9.65 -29.97
C ARG A 127 0.95 8.97 -28.62
N ASP A 128 1.99 8.47 -27.95
CA ASP A 128 1.84 7.77 -26.66
C ASP A 128 1.24 8.68 -25.59
N LYS A 129 1.58 9.97 -25.60
CA LYS A 129 1.00 10.97 -24.69
C LYS A 129 -0.49 11.19 -24.96
N THR A 130 -0.90 11.29 -26.23
CA THR A 130 -2.32 11.41 -26.61
C THR A 130 -3.12 10.17 -26.16
N TRP A 131 -2.58 8.97 -26.38
CA TRP A 131 -3.22 7.73 -25.94
C TRP A 131 -3.30 7.62 -24.41
N ALA A 132 -2.25 7.98 -23.69
CA ALA A 132 -2.25 8.01 -22.23
C ALA A 132 -3.27 9.01 -21.66
N GLN A 133 -3.40 10.19 -22.27
CA GLN A 133 -4.41 11.17 -21.89
C GLN A 133 -5.83 10.66 -22.16
N GLY A 134 -6.06 10.04 -23.31
CA GLY A 134 -7.32 9.37 -23.62
C GLY A 134 -7.67 8.28 -22.60
N LEU A 135 -6.69 7.46 -22.22
CA LEU A 135 -6.86 6.42 -21.21
C LEU A 135 -7.17 7.01 -19.82
N LYS A 136 -6.52 8.12 -19.45
CA LYS A 136 -6.83 8.84 -18.20
C LYS A 136 -8.27 9.33 -18.15
N ILE A 137 -8.77 9.89 -19.24
CA ILE A 137 -10.18 10.34 -19.32
C ILE A 137 -11.12 9.13 -19.20
N ALA A 138 -10.86 8.07 -19.98
CA ALA A 138 -11.67 6.85 -19.93
C ALA A 138 -11.68 6.22 -18.52
N TYR A 139 -10.54 6.23 -17.83
CA TYR A 139 -10.41 5.74 -16.46
C TYR A 139 -11.24 6.56 -15.47
N ILE A 140 -11.20 7.90 -15.55
CA ILE A 140 -12.01 8.78 -14.71
C ILE A 140 -13.51 8.52 -14.95
N VAL A 141 -13.93 8.44 -16.22
CA VAL A 141 -15.33 8.14 -16.57
C VAL A 141 -15.74 6.77 -15.99
N GLY A 142 -14.88 5.76 -16.11
CA GLY A 142 -15.10 4.44 -15.52
C GLY A 142 -15.26 4.48 -14.00
N LEU A 143 -14.43 5.27 -13.29
CA LEU A 143 -14.56 5.45 -11.83
C LEU A 143 -15.88 6.12 -11.44
N VAL A 144 -16.33 7.13 -12.20
CA VAL A 144 -17.62 7.78 -11.95
C VAL A 144 -18.77 6.79 -12.16
N LEU A 145 -18.73 6.01 -13.23
CA LEU A 145 -19.75 4.97 -13.50
C LEU A 145 -19.75 3.90 -12.40
N ALA A 146 -18.58 3.46 -11.94
CA ALA A 146 -18.46 2.51 -10.84
C ALA A 146 -19.04 3.09 -9.53
N ALA A 147 -18.76 4.36 -9.21
CA ALA A 147 -19.31 5.03 -8.04
C ALA A 147 -20.84 5.09 -8.10
N VAL A 148 -21.41 5.45 -9.26
CA VAL A 148 -22.87 5.45 -9.47
C VAL A 148 -23.44 4.04 -9.29
N ALA A 149 -22.82 3.02 -9.86
CA ALA A 149 -23.25 1.63 -9.72
C ALA A 149 -23.23 1.16 -8.26
N ILE A 150 -22.20 1.53 -7.49
CA ILE A 150 -22.11 1.23 -6.05
C ILE A 150 -23.26 1.90 -5.29
N VAL A 151 -23.53 3.18 -5.56
CA VAL A 151 -24.65 3.90 -4.91
C VAL A 151 -25.99 3.23 -5.21
N VAL A 152 -26.26 2.90 -6.47
CA VAL A 152 -27.48 2.19 -6.87
C VAL A 152 -27.58 0.83 -6.18
N PHE A 153 -26.49 0.07 -6.14
CA PHE A 153 -26.44 -1.22 -5.47
C PHE A 153 -26.77 -1.11 -3.97
N LEU A 154 -26.21 -0.11 -3.28
CA LEU A 154 -26.49 0.12 -1.86
C LEU A 154 -27.95 0.50 -1.59
N ILE A 155 -28.57 1.30 -2.47
CA ILE A 155 -30.00 1.64 -2.38
C ILE A 155 -30.86 0.38 -2.54
N LEU A 156 -30.56 -0.45 -3.55
CA LEU A 156 -31.29 -1.70 -3.79
C LEU A 156 -31.12 -2.69 -2.63
N LEU A 157 -29.92 -2.78 -2.05
CA LEU A 157 -29.63 -3.62 -0.90
C LEU A 157 -30.47 -3.14 0.31
N ALA A 158 -30.45 -1.84 0.62
CA ALA A 158 -31.26 -1.27 1.71
C ALA A 158 -32.76 -1.52 1.51
N ALA A 159 -33.27 -1.30 0.29
CA ALA A 159 -34.67 -1.60 -0.05
C ALA A 159 -34.99 -3.10 0.14
N GLY A 160 -34.08 -3.98 -0.28
CA GLY A 160 -34.20 -5.43 -0.06
C GLY A 160 -34.27 -5.81 1.42
N VAL A 161 -33.43 -5.21 2.27
CA VAL A 161 -33.47 -5.43 3.73
C VAL A 161 -34.81 -4.95 4.32
N VAL A 162 -35.30 -3.79 3.91
CA VAL A 162 -36.59 -3.25 4.38
C VAL A 162 -37.75 -4.15 3.97
N VAL A 163 -37.77 -4.64 2.73
CA VAL A 163 -38.80 -5.58 2.24
C VAL A 163 -38.74 -6.89 3.03
N LEU A 164 -37.54 -7.45 3.22
CA LEU A 164 -37.35 -8.69 3.98
C LEU A 164 -37.86 -8.51 5.43
N TRP A 165 -37.50 -7.40 6.07
CA TRP A 165 -37.94 -7.06 7.41
C TRP A 165 -39.46 -6.94 7.51
N HIS A 166 -40.11 -6.30 6.55
CA HIS A 166 -41.57 -6.21 6.51
C HIS A 166 -42.22 -7.58 6.31
N THR A 167 -41.68 -8.43 5.42
CA THR A 167 -42.22 -9.78 5.23
C THR A 167 -42.11 -10.62 6.50
N THR A 168 -40.96 -10.63 7.18
CA THR A 168 -40.77 -11.41 8.42
C THR A 168 -41.54 -10.85 9.60
N SER A 169 -41.73 -9.53 9.68
CA SER A 169 -42.49 -8.87 10.76
C SER A 169 -44.00 -8.98 10.59
N THR A 170 -44.51 -9.06 9.36
CA THR A 170 -45.95 -9.14 9.08
C THR A 170 -46.46 -10.59 9.13
N THR A 171 -45.60 -11.57 8.83
CA THR A 171 -45.86 -12.99 9.15
C THR A 171 -45.41 -13.31 10.58
N GLY A 172 -46.05 -12.68 11.57
CA GLY A 172 -46.03 -13.19 12.94
C GLY A 172 -46.57 -14.63 12.97
N PRO A 173 -46.27 -15.44 14.01
CA PRO A 173 -46.72 -16.83 14.06
C PRO A 173 -48.24 -16.85 13.85
N MET A 174 -48.71 -17.59 12.84
CA MET A 174 -50.14 -17.85 12.67
C MET A 174 -50.65 -18.31 14.02
N GLN A 175 -51.47 -17.48 14.66
CA GLN A 175 -52.12 -17.81 15.92
C GLN A 175 -52.85 -19.12 15.67
N SER A 176 -52.34 -20.21 16.26
CA SER A 176 -53.01 -21.50 16.28
C SER A 176 -54.39 -21.26 16.87
N SER A 177 -55.43 -21.28 16.02
CA SER A 177 -56.80 -21.25 16.47
C SER A 177 -57.01 -22.47 17.36
N THR A 178 -57.00 -22.26 18.67
CA THR A 178 -57.37 -23.29 19.65
C THR A 178 -58.80 -23.71 19.35
N TYR A 179 -58.98 -24.86 18.72
CA TYR A 179 -60.29 -25.48 18.56
C TYR A 179 -60.82 -25.86 19.94
N TYR A 180 -61.79 -25.08 20.43
CA TYR A 180 -62.53 -25.39 21.64
C TYR A 180 -63.49 -26.54 21.31
N TYR A 181 -63.20 -27.75 21.79
CA TYR A 181 -64.15 -28.85 21.77
C TYR A 181 -65.08 -28.72 23.00
N PRO A 182 -66.38 -28.41 22.83
CA PRO A 182 -67.32 -28.52 23.93
C PRO A 182 -67.50 -30.01 24.26
N ARG A 183 -67.30 -30.34 25.54
CA ARG A 183 -67.82 -31.58 26.15
C ARG A 183 -69.10 -31.26 26.89
#